data_AF-A0A669AVR1-F1
#
_entry.id   AF-A0A669AVR1-F1
#
_cell.length_a   1.000
_cell.length_b   1.000
_cell.length_c   1.000
_cell.angle_alpha   90.00
_cell.angle_beta   90.00
_cell.angle_gamma   90.00
#
_symmetry.space_group_name_H-M   'P 1'
#
loop_
_entity.id
_entity.type
_entity.pdbx_description
1 polymer ?
#
loop_
_entity_poly.entity_id
_entity_poly.type
_entity_poly.pdbx_seq_one_letter_code
_entity_poly.pdbx_strand_id
1 'polypeptide(L)'
;PSVDVRRECILKAVCVYLNEKPDDLFKEFLDVDLGASRETEQLTLGIYVVRHEGADSADTPEDIGVIIEGCTVLQALSDVAKGCALLLGLIYSLNLSYPKHLKYTFEFLQKVLMELDGNNLSMKVQVLKNKLLE
;
A
#
# COMPACT_ATOMS: atom_id res chain seq x y z
N PRO A 1 14.98 7.40 -11.06
CA PRO A 1 13.87 7.34 -10.07
C PRO A 1 14.23 8.02 -8.75
N SER A 2 13.31 8.83 -8.20
CA SER A 2 13.44 9.41 -6.86
C SER A 2 13.44 8.31 -5.79
N VAL A 3 13.80 8.66 -4.54
CA VAL A 3 13.73 7.72 -3.41
C VAL A 3 12.30 7.23 -3.19
N ASP A 4 11.31 8.10 -3.35
CA ASP A 4 9.91 7.78 -3.08
C ASP A 4 9.32 6.88 -4.15
N VAL A 5 9.64 7.11 -5.43
CA VAL A 5 9.30 6.20 -6.54
C VAL A 5 9.93 4.82 -6.30
N ARG A 6 11.19 4.77 -5.82
CA ARG A 6 11.83 3.48 -5.52
C ARG A 6 11.13 2.75 -4.37
N ARG A 7 10.73 3.47 -3.32
CA ARG A 7 9.99 2.90 -2.18
C ARG A 7 8.64 2.36 -2.62
N GLU A 8 7.90 3.11 -3.43
CA GLU A 8 6.63 2.67 -4.02
C GLU A 8 6.82 1.38 -4.83
N CYS A 9 7.80 1.34 -5.73
CA CYS A 9 8.09 0.14 -6.52
C CYS A 9 8.44 -1.06 -5.64
N ILE A 10 9.24 -0.87 -4.59
CA ILE A 10 9.59 -1.95 -3.66
C ILE A 10 8.34 -2.44 -2.90
N LEU A 11 7.49 -1.54 -2.42
CA LEU A 11 6.26 -1.90 -1.71
C LEU A 11 5.30 -2.69 -2.61
N LYS A 12 5.12 -2.26 -3.87
CA LYS A 12 4.35 -3.02 -4.87
C LYS A 12 4.99 -4.38 -5.15
N ALA A 13 6.33 -4.44 -5.28
CA ALA A 13 7.05 -5.68 -5.54
C ALA A 13 6.97 -6.69 -4.38
N VAL A 14 6.84 -6.23 -3.13
CA VAL A 14 6.59 -7.11 -1.98
C VAL A 14 5.28 -7.87 -2.14
N CYS A 15 4.20 -7.21 -2.57
CA CYS A 15 2.93 -7.90 -2.86
C CYS A 15 3.13 -9.00 -3.91
N VAL A 16 3.81 -8.66 -5.03
CA VAL A 16 4.10 -9.61 -6.12
C VAL A 16 4.92 -10.81 -5.60
N TYR A 17 5.99 -10.56 -4.85
CA TYR A 17 6.84 -11.60 -4.28
C TYR A 17 6.03 -12.53 -3.35
N LEU A 18 5.11 -11.95 -2.58
CA LEU A 18 4.22 -12.67 -1.68
C LEU A 18 3.02 -13.29 -2.41
N ASN A 19 3.00 -13.29 -3.75
CA ASN A 19 1.93 -13.83 -4.61
C ASN A 19 0.56 -13.24 -4.26
N GLU A 20 0.55 -11.94 -3.97
CA GLU A 20 -0.62 -11.12 -3.71
C GLU A 20 -0.66 -10.01 -4.77
N LYS A 21 -1.85 -9.51 -5.12
CA LYS A 21 -1.98 -8.53 -6.19
C LYS A 21 -1.69 -7.13 -5.63
N PRO A 22 -0.73 -6.37 -6.20
CA PRO A 22 -0.47 -4.99 -5.78
C PRO A 22 -1.71 -4.12 -5.90
N ASP A 23 -2.50 -4.33 -6.95
CA ASP A 23 -3.72 -3.57 -7.24
C ASP A 23 -4.79 -3.71 -6.16
N ASP A 24 -4.73 -4.74 -5.32
CA ASP A 24 -5.66 -4.88 -4.20
C ASP A 24 -5.34 -3.88 -3.06
N LEU A 25 -4.12 -3.35 -3.00
CA LEU A 25 -3.66 -2.38 -2.00
C LEU A 25 -3.38 -0.99 -2.60
N PHE A 26 -2.77 -0.93 -3.78
CA PHE A 26 -2.35 0.30 -4.44
C PHE A 26 -3.21 0.53 -5.69
N LYS A 27 -4.01 1.59 -5.69
CA LYS A 27 -4.85 1.98 -6.82
C LYS A 27 -4.25 3.16 -7.55
N GLU A 28 -4.15 3.04 -8.86
CA GLU A 28 -3.74 4.16 -9.71
C GLU A 28 -4.98 4.73 -10.40
N PHE A 29 -5.14 6.04 -10.31
CA PHE A 29 -6.19 6.79 -10.99
C PHE A 29 -5.57 7.90 -11.83
N LEU A 30 -6.27 8.29 -12.90
CA LEU A 30 -5.97 9.54 -13.57
C LEU A 30 -6.66 10.69 -12.82
N ASP A 31 -6.10 11.91 -12.88
CA ASP A 31 -6.66 13.11 -12.24
C ASP A 31 -8.16 13.32 -12.56
N VAL A 32 -8.55 12.96 -13.79
CA VAL A 32 -9.93 13.06 -14.26
C VAL A 32 -10.90 12.03 -13.63
N ASP A 33 -10.40 10.97 -12.99
CA ASP A 33 -11.20 9.83 -12.55
C ASP A 33 -11.61 9.87 -11.06
N LEU A 34 -10.92 10.66 -10.22
CA LEU A 34 -11.17 10.67 -8.77
C LEU A 34 -12.61 11.08 -8.41
N GLY A 35 -13.18 12.03 -9.15
CA GLY A 35 -14.54 12.53 -8.90
C GLY A 35 -15.68 11.57 -9.30
N ALA A 36 -15.37 10.47 -10.01
CA ALA A 36 -16.37 9.59 -10.64
C ALA A 36 -16.10 8.07 -10.45
N SER A 37 -15.04 7.70 -9.73
CA SER A 37 -14.57 6.32 -9.64
C SER A 37 -15.44 5.45 -8.73
N ARG A 38 -16.35 4.68 -9.34
CA ARG A 38 -17.08 3.55 -8.70
C ARG A 38 -16.15 2.46 -8.16
N GLU A 39 -14.91 2.42 -8.64
CA GLU A 39 -13.91 1.46 -8.15
C GLU A 39 -13.51 1.79 -6.71
N THR A 40 -13.52 3.06 -6.34
CA THR A 40 -13.25 3.51 -4.97
C THR A 40 -14.29 2.95 -4.00
N GLU A 41 -15.58 3.00 -4.37
CA GLU A 41 -16.71 2.54 -3.53
C GLU A 41 -16.63 1.05 -3.14
N GLN A 42 -15.93 0.23 -3.92
CA GLN A 42 -15.80 -1.21 -3.67
C GLN A 42 -14.58 -1.56 -2.81
N LEU A 43 -13.70 -0.60 -2.51
CA LEU A 43 -12.48 -0.85 -1.76
C LEU A 43 -12.74 -0.84 -0.26
N THR A 44 -12.48 -1.97 0.38
CA THR A 44 -12.48 -2.04 1.85
C THR A 44 -11.35 -1.19 2.43
N LEU A 45 -10.16 -1.24 1.83
CA LEU A 45 -8.97 -0.57 2.35
C LEU A 45 -7.90 -0.46 1.25
N GLY A 46 -7.27 0.70 1.09
CA GLY A 46 -6.25 0.88 0.06
C GLY A 46 -5.57 2.24 0.08
N ILE A 47 -4.52 2.36 -0.73
CA ILE A 47 -3.81 3.60 -1.02
C ILE A 47 -4.08 3.94 -2.47
N TYR A 48 -4.53 5.15 -2.76
CA TYR A 48 -4.60 5.62 -4.13
C TYR A 48 -3.41 6.51 -4.49
N VAL A 49 -3.09 6.51 -5.77
CA VAL A 49 -2.04 7.32 -6.40
C VAL A 49 -2.65 7.92 -7.65
N VAL A 50 -2.65 9.24 -7.73
CA VAL A 50 -3.25 9.99 -8.83
C VAL A 50 -2.16 10.58 -9.68
N ARG A 51 -2.30 10.43 -10.99
CA ARG A 51 -1.33 10.90 -11.98
C ARG A 51 -2.07 11.62 -13.11
N HIS A 52 -1.45 12.63 -13.69
CA HIS A 52 -2.01 13.22 -14.90
C HIS A 52 -1.93 12.24 -16.08
N GLU A 53 -2.78 12.45 -17.07
CA GLU A 53 -2.77 11.67 -18.30
C GLU A 53 -1.40 11.78 -19.01
N GLY A 54 -0.85 10.64 -19.42
CA GLY A 54 0.46 10.56 -20.08
C GLY A 54 1.68 10.60 -19.16
N ALA A 55 1.51 10.65 -17.83
CA ALA A 55 2.59 10.47 -16.87
C ALA A 55 3.15 9.04 -16.89
N ASP A 56 4.46 8.90 -16.71
CA ASP A 56 5.09 7.62 -16.42
C ASP A 56 4.84 7.25 -14.94
N SER A 57 4.83 5.95 -14.64
CA SER A 57 4.92 5.39 -13.29
C SER A 57 6.08 5.97 -12.45
N ALA A 58 7.14 6.44 -13.11
CA ALA A 58 8.29 7.07 -12.46
C ALA A 58 8.13 8.57 -12.15
N ASP A 59 7.07 9.21 -12.66
CA ASP A 59 6.81 10.62 -12.40
C ASP A 59 6.25 10.83 -10.98
N THR A 60 6.22 12.08 -10.54
CA THR A 60 5.67 12.41 -9.21
C THR A 60 4.14 12.37 -9.29
N PRO A 61 3.46 11.64 -8.39
CA PRO A 61 2.00 11.67 -8.31
C PRO A 61 1.48 13.06 -8.00
N GLU A 62 0.30 13.38 -8.50
CA GLU A 62 -0.42 14.62 -8.18
C GLU A 62 -1.07 14.55 -6.80
N ASP A 63 -1.61 13.38 -6.46
CA ASP A 63 -2.16 13.12 -5.13
C ASP A 63 -1.92 11.68 -4.72
N ILE A 64 -1.81 11.48 -3.40
CA ILE A 64 -1.72 10.18 -2.76
C ILE A 64 -2.58 10.23 -1.52
N GLY A 65 -3.38 9.19 -1.30
CA GLY A 65 -4.22 9.13 -0.12
C GLY A 65 -4.63 7.74 0.27
N VAL A 66 -5.45 7.66 1.31
CA VAL A 66 -5.92 6.41 1.90
C VAL A 66 -7.42 6.33 1.78
N ILE A 67 -7.91 5.18 1.34
CA ILE A 67 -9.32 4.82 1.26
C ILE A 67 -9.63 3.75 2.30
N ILE A 68 -10.74 3.91 3.02
CA ILE A 68 -11.34 2.90 3.90
C ILE A 68 -12.83 2.85 3.61
N GLU A 69 -13.36 1.65 3.33
CA GLU A 69 -14.77 1.41 3.00
C GLU A 69 -15.32 2.38 1.94
N GLY A 70 -14.53 2.57 0.88
CA GLY A 70 -14.83 3.47 -0.23
C GLY A 70 -14.79 4.97 0.07
N CYS A 71 -14.40 5.35 1.29
CA CYS A 71 -14.24 6.74 1.68
C CYS A 71 -12.76 7.14 1.69
N THR A 72 -12.42 8.23 1.02
CA THR A 72 -11.11 8.88 1.19
C THR A 72 -10.99 9.46 2.59
N VAL A 73 -10.14 8.85 3.42
CA VAL A 73 -9.92 9.25 4.83
C VAL A 73 -8.67 10.12 4.99
N LEU A 74 -7.72 10.02 4.07
CA LEU A 74 -6.53 10.86 3.98
C LEU A 74 -6.23 11.19 2.52
N GLN A 75 -5.68 12.38 2.28
CA GLN A 75 -5.31 12.91 0.96
C GLN A 75 -4.07 13.82 1.11
N ALA A 76 -3.50 14.27 -0.01
CA ALA A 76 -2.32 15.12 -0.07
C ALA A 76 -1.12 14.55 0.69
N LEU A 77 -0.95 13.22 0.63
CA LEU A 77 0.22 12.55 1.20
C LEU A 77 1.43 12.72 0.28
N SER A 78 2.62 12.88 0.87
CA SER A 78 3.83 13.16 0.09
C SER A 78 4.38 11.95 -0.66
N ASP A 79 4.09 10.73 -0.21
CA ASP A 79 4.61 9.50 -0.79
C ASP A 79 3.79 8.27 -0.35
N VAL A 80 3.87 7.21 -1.15
CA VAL A 80 3.15 5.94 -0.92
C VAL A 80 3.59 5.24 0.37
N ALA A 81 4.86 5.36 0.77
CA ALA A 81 5.34 4.73 2.00
C ALA A 81 4.70 5.34 3.24
N LYS A 82 4.52 6.66 3.28
CA LYS A 82 3.70 7.32 4.31
C LYS A 82 2.25 6.90 4.25
N GLY A 83 1.69 6.73 3.05
CA GLY A 83 0.36 6.12 2.85
C GLY A 83 0.24 4.77 3.57
N CYS A 84 1.20 3.86 3.35
CA CYS A 84 1.24 2.56 4.03
C CYS A 84 1.32 2.69 5.55
N ALA A 85 2.21 3.56 6.05
CA ALA A 85 2.40 3.73 7.49
C ALA A 85 1.15 4.29 8.18
N LEU A 86 0.52 5.30 7.57
CA LEU A 86 -0.72 5.90 8.08
C LEU A 86 -1.88 4.92 8.01
N LEU A 87 -1.98 4.14 6.93
CA LEU A 87 -2.98 3.09 6.78
C LEU A 87 -2.86 2.03 7.87
N LEU A 88 -1.65 1.58 8.20
CA LEU A 88 -1.42 0.68 9.34
C LEU A 88 -1.86 1.34 10.65
N GLY A 89 -1.48 2.59 10.88
CA GLY A 89 -1.91 3.36 12.05
C GLY A 89 -3.44 3.45 12.19
N LEU A 90 -4.15 3.68 11.07
CA LEU A 90 -5.60 3.72 11.02
C LEU A 90 -6.22 2.35 11.31
N ILE A 91 -5.67 1.27 10.74
CA ILE A 91 -6.13 -0.10 11.03
C ILE A 91 -6.08 -0.38 12.53
N TYR A 92 -4.96 -0.03 13.19
CA TYR A 92 -4.82 -0.19 14.64
C TYR A 92 -5.79 0.71 15.42
N SER A 93 -5.87 1.99 15.04
CA SER A 93 -6.70 2.98 15.76
C SER A 93 -8.19 2.68 15.68
N LEU A 94 -8.64 2.12 14.54
CA LEU A 94 -10.03 1.79 14.26
C LEU A 94 -10.34 0.30 14.53
N ASN A 95 -9.37 -0.47 15.03
CA ASN A 95 -9.49 -1.91 15.30
C ASN A 95 -10.01 -2.72 14.08
N LEU A 96 -9.49 -2.40 12.89
CA LEU A 96 -9.87 -3.06 11.64
C LEU A 96 -9.11 -4.38 11.48
N SER A 97 -9.71 -5.30 10.73
CA SER A 97 -9.04 -6.54 10.32
C SER A 97 -8.25 -6.34 9.03
N TYR A 98 -7.10 -7.01 8.90
CA TYR A 98 -6.38 -7.03 7.63
C TYR A 98 -7.17 -7.74 6.53
N PRO A 99 -7.12 -7.25 5.28
CA PRO A 99 -7.69 -7.96 4.14
C PRO A 99 -7.03 -9.33 3.96
N LYS A 100 -7.84 -10.40 3.94
CA LYS A 100 -7.35 -11.79 3.89
C LYS A 100 -6.50 -12.11 2.64
N HIS A 101 -6.77 -11.42 1.54
CA HIS A 101 -6.05 -11.59 0.27
C HIS A 101 -4.70 -10.85 0.23
N LEU A 102 -4.42 -9.99 1.22
CA LEU A 102 -3.15 -9.28 1.41
C LEU A 102 -2.46 -9.69 2.72
N LYS A 103 -2.82 -10.85 3.28
CA LYS A 103 -2.41 -11.26 4.63
C LYS A 103 -0.89 -11.30 4.80
N TYR A 104 -0.14 -11.71 3.78
CA TYR A 104 1.32 -11.81 3.88
C TYR A 104 1.98 -10.44 3.72
N THR A 105 1.44 -9.57 2.87
CA THR A 105 1.89 -8.18 2.74
C THR A 105 1.71 -7.45 4.07
N PHE A 106 0.52 -7.51 4.67
CA PHE A 106 0.29 -6.89 5.98
C PHE A 106 1.12 -7.52 7.10
N GLU A 107 1.33 -8.84 7.06
CA GLU A 107 2.25 -9.51 7.98
C GLU A 107 3.69 -8.98 7.82
N PHE A 108 4.18 -8.82 6.59
CA PHE A 108 5.51 -8.27 6.33
C PHE A 108 5.62 -6.81 6.81
N LEU A 109 4.66 -5.96 6.43
CA LEU A 109 4.64 -4.55 6.85
C LEU A 109 4.63 -4.41 8.38
N GLN A 110 3.75 -5.14 9.05
CA GLN A 110 3.64 -5.10 10.52
C GLN A 110 4.88 -5.68 11.21
N LYS A 111 5.26 -6.92 10.87
CA LYS A 111 6.19 -7.69 11.69
C LYS A 111 7.65 -7.48 11.31
N VAL A 112 7.91 -7.10 10.06
CA VAL A 112 9.28 -6.88 9.55
C VAL A 112 9.59 -5.38 9.48
N LEU A 113 8.73 -4.56 8.88
CA LEU A 113 9.04 -3.11 8.75
C LEU A 113 8.74 -2.32 10.02
N MET A 114 7.64 -2.63 10.73
CA MET A 114 7.30 -1.95 11.99
C MET A 114 7.78 -2.69 13.25
N GLU A 115 8.38 -3.88 13.09
CA GLU A 115 8.89 -4.73 14.18
C GLU A 115 7.85 -5.08 15.26
N LEU A 116 6.56 -5.10 14.90
CA LEU A 116 5.48 -5.46 15.82
C LEU A 116 5.24 -6.98 15.80
N ASP A 117 5.43 -7.66 16.94
CA ASP A 117 5.24 -9.12 17.06
C ASP A 117 6.12 -9.95 16.09
N GLY A 118 7.40 -9.57 15.95
CA GLY A 118 8.36 -10.20 15.03
C GLY A 118 8.74 -11.66 15.32
N ASN A 119 8.21 -12.28 16.38
CA ASN A 119 8.57 -13.62 16.83
C ASN A 119 7.82 -14.75 16.08
N ASN A 120 6.75 -14.43 15.36
CA ASN A 120 5.91 -15.40 14.66
C ASN A 120 5.67 -14.97 13.21
N LEU A 121 6.63 -15.26 12.33
CA LEU A 121 6.51 -15.04 10.89
C LEU A 121 6.08 -16.33 10.19
N SER A 122 5.16 -16.20 9.24
CA SER A 122 4.87 -17.26 8.29
C SER A 122 6.14 -17.59 7.49
N MET A 123 6.26 -18.85 7.06
CA MET A 123 7.43 -19.32 6.30
C MET A 123 7.73 -18.44 5.08
N LYS A 124 6.68 -17.93 4.42
CA LYS A 124 6.81 -17.06 3.24
C LYS A 124 7.45 -15.71 3.57
N VAL A 125 6.99 -15.06 4.64
CA VAL A 125 7.53 -13.78 5.10
C VAL A 125 8.92 -13.96 5.72
N GLN A 126 9.17 -15.07 6.41
CA GLN A 126 10.49 -15.41 6.95
C GLN A 126 11.54 -15.55 5.84
N VAL A 127 11.22 -16.24 4.74
CA VAL A 127 12.13 -16.38 3.59
C VAL A 127 12.44 -15.02 2.96
N LEU A 128 11.43 -14.16 2.79
CA LEU A 128 11.63 -12.81 2.28
C LEU A 128 12.54 -12.00 3.22
N LYS A 129 12.26 -11.99 4.53
CA LYS A 129 13.07 -11.29 5.53
C LYS A 129 14.53 -11.73 5.48
N ASN A 130 14.79 -13.03 5.42
CA ASN A 130 16.16 -13.54 5.35
C ASN A 130 16.88 -13.05 4.09
N LYS A 131 16.20 -13.08 2.92
CA LYS A 131 16.77 -12.59 1.65
C LYS A 131 17.06 -11.10 1.62
N LEU A 132 16.38 -10.29 2.44
CA LEU A 132 16.64 -8.85 2.55
C LEU A 132 17.82 -8.53 3.47
N LEU A 133 18.24 -9.49 4.30
CA LEU A 133 19.37 -9.37 5.24
C LEU A 133 20.65 -10.02 4.72
N GLU A 134 20.58 -10.76 3.61
CA GLU A 134 21.72 -11.27 2.83
C GLU A 134 22.41 -10.13 2.06
#